data_AF-A0A0Q4BHC3-F1
#
_entry.id   AF-A0A0Q4BHC3-F1
#
_cell.length_a   1.000
_cell.length_b   1.000
_cell.length_c   1.000
_cell.angle_alpha   90.00
_cell.angle_beta   90.00
_cell.angle_gamma   90.00
#
_symmetry.space_group_name_H-M   'P 1'
#
loop_
_entity.id
_entity.type
_entity.pdbx_description
1 polymer ?
#
loop_
_entity_poly.entity_id
_entity_poly.type
_entity_poly.pdbx_seq_one_letter_code
_entity_poly.pdbx_strand_id
1 'polypeptide(L)'
;MREMRSLYTTLAIVLLLSTSLLGLAVDTTEAAPAGIGINQNGNYAALSVSVPAGHEVRWDFDDGSFGSGSSTGHTWEPGLYNVRAVIIPADGEPYVLEKHIGIYSPGPVTEVQRNKEYRYAAYNGPSPKLTVTDSNGKVVSWLTYDATHRIVTGVPRDVGTYHATLTGERMLTWTITVVDGPLQAPWVRFSSHANNGTIVVDSLYGSSNDAATRYTWTLEDLDGTTVGISESKVPDLKAEPGVYRLSLRMTGVSGAASYAQLIVMDGPEPPPKDDNEINIGLPWIIFGLAAVVAGLLYAATRDYRALLGAILSIGVMIILLVW
;
A
#
# COMPACT_ATOMS: atom_id res chain seq x y z
N MET A 1 -27.38 -38.24 54.39
CA MET A 1 -26.40 -38.68 53.36
C MET A 1 -26.98 -38.84 51.95
N ARG A 2 -28.30 -38.78 51.73
CA ARG A 2 -28.92 -38.88 50.38
C ARG A 2 -29.00 -37.52 49.66
N GLU A 3 -29.11 -36.42 50.39
CA GLU A 3 -29.16 -35.06 49.82
C GLU A 3 -27.79 -34.53 49.35
N MET A 4 -26.69 -34.98 49.96
CA MET A 4 -25.35 -34.59 49.56
C MET A 4 -24.93 -35.18 48.20
N ARG A 5 -25.53 -36.31 47.76
CA ARG A 5 -25.26 -36.89 46.44
C ARG A 5 -25.97 -36.14 45.30
N SER A 6 -27.14 -35.57 45.56
CA SER A 6 -27.88 -34.75 44.58
C SER A 6 -27.15 -33.44 44.29
N LEU A 7 -26.53 -32.83 45.31
CA LEU A 7 -25.74 -31.61 45.21
C LEU A 7 -24.55 -31.73 44.23
N TYR A 8 -23.88 -32.90 44.16
CA TYR A 8 -22.79 -33.12 43.21
C TYR A 8 -23.27 -33.45 41.79
N THR A 9 -24.46 -34.04 41.63
CA THR A 9 -24.96 -34.41 40.30
C THR A 9 -25.51 -33.20 39.54
N THR A 10 -26.20 -32.28 40.22
CA THR A 10 -26.73 -31.07 39.59
C THR A 10 -25.64 -30.05 39.28
N LEU A 11 -24.62 -29.92 40.15
CA LEU A 11 -23.47 -29.06 39.90
C LEU A 11 -22.59 -29.58 38.75
N ALA A 12 -22.45 -30.91 38.60
CA ALA A 12 -21.70 -31.50 37.50
C ALA A 12 -22.38 -31.34 36.13
N ILE A 13 -23.73 -31.38 36.07
CA ILE A 13 -24.47 -31.20 34.81
C ILE A 13 -24.46 -29.73 34.35
N VAL A 14 -24.54 -28.78 35.27
CA VAL A 14 -24.42 -27.34 34.93
C VAL A 14 -22.99 -26.98 34.51
N LEU A 15 -21.97 -27.59 35.14
CA LEU A 15 -20.58 -27.39 34.72
C LEU A 15 -20.29 -28.04 33.35
N LEU A 16 -20.85 -29.22 33.05
CA LEU A 16 -20.70 -29.91 31.76
C LEU A 16 -21.50 -29.24 30.60
N LEU A 17 -22.64 -28.59 30.87
CA LEU A 17 -23.33 -27.78 29.86
C LEU A 17 -22.68 -26.40 29.64
N SER A 18 -21.99 -25.85 30.63
CA SER A 18 -21.25 -24.58 30.48
C SER A 18 -19.93 -24.73 29.72
N THR A 19 -19.33 -25.92 29.71
CA THR A 19 -18.08 -26.19 28.96
C THR A 19 -18.30 -26.67 27.53
N SER A 20 -19.53 -27.04 27.15
CA SER A 20 -19.86 -27.47 25.78
C SER A 20 -20.27 -26.34 24.83
N LEU A 21 -20.34 -25.10 25.32
CA LEU A 21 -20.56 -23.89 24.50
C LEU A 21 -19.29 -23.07 24.25
N LEU A 22 -18.11 -23.70 24.29
CA LEU A 22 -16.81 -23.11 23.91
C LEU A 22 -16.11 -23.90 22.78
N GLY A 23 -16.85 -24.77 22.07
CA GLY A 23 -16.31 -25.70 21.07
C GLY A 23 -16.51 -25.32 19.60
N LEU A 24 -16.88 -24.08 19.29
CA LEU A 24 -16.81 -23.52 17.94
C LEU A 24 -16.02 -22.21 17.98
N ALA A 25 -14.82 -22.25 18.57
CA ALA A 25 -13.76 -21.45 17.97
C ALA A 25 -13.60 -22.03 16.57
N VAL A 26 -14.18 -21.35 15.57
CA VAL A 26 -13.70 -21.46 14.20
C VAL A 26 -12.19 -21.36 14.36
N ASP A 27 -11.49 -22.43 13.99
CA ASP A 27 -10.07 -22.37 13.75
C ASP A 27 -9.93 -21.46 12.54
N THR A 28 -10.03 -20.15 12.78
CA THR A 28 -9.39 -19.17 11.92
C THR A 28 -7.93 -19.46 12.16
N THR A 29 -7.44 -20.49 11.47
CA THR A 29 -6.08 -20.51 10.95
C THR A 29 -5.87 -19.07 10.51
N GLU A 30 -5.15 -18.32 11.33
CA GLU A 30 -4.69 -16.99 11.00
C GLU A 30 -3.79 -17.24 9.79
N ALA A 31 -4.42 -17.24 8.62
CA ALA A 31 -3.76 -17.43 7.35
C ALA A 31 -2.65 -16.38 7.37
N ALA A 32 -1.41 -16.84 7.22
CA ALA A 32 -0.26 -15.96 7.13
C ALA A 32 -0.64 -14.75 6.27
N PRO A 33 -0.36 -13.52 6.71
CA PRO A 33 -0.91 -12.32 6.09
C PRO A 33 -0.71 -12.42 4.58
N ALA A 34 -1.81 -12.33 3.83
CA ALA A 34 -1.78 -12.42 2.38
C ALA A 34 -0.73 -11.42 1.88
N GLY A 35 0.37 -11.93 1.34
CA GLY A 35 1.51 -11.15 0.89
C GLY A 35 1.80 -11.44 -0.57
N ILE A 36 2.54 -10.55 -1.21
CA ILE A 36 2.98 -10.76 -2.59
C ILE A 36 4.08 -11.83 -2.60
N GLY A 37 3.81 -12.95 -3.26
CA GLY A 37 4.79 -13.95 -3.66
C GLY A 37 5.63 -13.43 -4.82
N ILE A 38 6.95 -13.64 -4.76
CA ILE A 38 7.89 -13.20 -5.80
C ILE A 38 8.84 -14.34 -6.14
N ASN A 39 8.95 -14.65 -7.42
CA ASN A 39 10.00 -15.50 -7.98
C ASN A 39 10.75 -14.71 -9.06
N GLN A 40 11.90 -14.14 -8.69
CA GLN A 40 12.68 -13.26 -9.55
C GLN A 40 13.82 -14.02 -10.25
N ASN A 41 13.98 -13.78 -11.55
CA ASN A 41 15.09 -14.26 -12.36
C ASN A 41 15.65 -13.11 -13.22
N GLY A 42 16.73 -12.49 -12.76
CA GLY A 42 17.31 -11.32 -13.40
C GLY A 42 16.36 -10.13 -13.35
N ASN A 43 16.01 -9.60 -14.52
CA ASN A 43 15.09 -8.47 -14.69
C ASN A 43 13.61 -8.87 -14.75
N TYR A 44 13.31 -10.16 -14.80
CA TYR A 44 11.96 -10.69 -14.79
C TYR A 44 11.57 -11.16 -13.37
N ALA A 45 10.32 -10.96 -12.98
CA ALA A 45 9.76 -11.64 -11.81
C ALA A 45 8.33 -12.14 -12.09
N ALA A 46 8.07 -13.36 -11.64
CA ALA A 46 6.72 -13.87 -11.49
C ALA A 46 6.17 -13.45 -10.13
N LEU A 47 4.96 -12.91 -10.13
CA LEU A 47 4.27 -12.33 -8.98
C LEU A 47 2.99 -13.09 -8.72
N SER A 48 2.66 -13.33 -7.46
CA SER A 48 1.40 -13.97 -7.10
C SER A 48 0.85 -13.44 -5.78
N VAL A 49 -0.46 -13.55 -5.63
CA VAL A 49 -1.17 -13.31 -4.37
C VAL A 49 -2.20 -14.41 -4.19
N SER A 50 -2.31 -14.91 -2.96
CA SER A 50 -3.35 -15.88 -2.58
C SER A 50 -4.57 -15.11 -2.09
N VAL A 51 -5.60 -15.00 -2.93
CA VAL A 51 -6.89 -14.37 -2.58
C VAL A 51 -8.04 -15.36 -2.72
N PRO A 52 -9.13 -15.22 -1.94
CA PRO A 52 -10.31 -16.07 -2.09
C PRO A 52 -10.96 -15.90 -3.47
N ALA A 53 -11.72 -16.92 -3.89
CA ALA A 53 -12.47 -16.86 -5.15
C ALA A 53 -13.43 -15.67 -5.18
N GLY A 54 -13.57 -15.03 -6.34
CA GLY A 54 -14.42 -13.85 -6.53
C GLY A 54 -13.74 -12.51 -6.26
N HIS A 55 -12.55 -12.48 -5.66
CA HIS A 55 -11.75 -11.27 -5.52
C HIS A 55 -11.06 -10.94 -6.84
N GLU A 56 -11.05 -9.67 -7.22
CA GLU A 56 -10.27 -9.16 -8.35
C GLU A 56 -8.92 -8.63 -7.86
N VAL A 57 -7.89 -8.79 -8.70
CA VAL A 57 -6.52 -8.34 -8.42
C VAL A 57 -6.03 -7.49 -9.58
N ARG A 58 -5.60 -6.27 -9.26
CA ARG A 58 -4.93 -5.35 -10.18
C ARG A 58 -3.52 -5.09 -9.70
N TRP A 59 -2.55 -5.20 -10.61
CA TRP A 59 -1.15 -4.97 -10.31
C TRP A 59 -0.72 -3.60 -10.84
N ASP A 60 -0.01 -2.87 -10.01
CA ASP A 60 0.80 -1.73 -10.40
C ASP A 60 2.27 -2.12 -10.21
N PHE A 61 3.04 -2.12 -11.31
CA PHE A 61 4.44 -2.53 -11.30
C PHE A 61 5.40 -1.38 -11.01
N ASP A 62 4.88 -0.17 -10.71
CA ASP A 62 5.64 1.04 -10.36
C ASP A 62 6.56 1.57 -11.48
N ASP A 63 6.37 1.08 -12.70
CA ASP A 63 7.05 1.55 -13.90
C ASP A 63 6.09 2.20 -14.92
N GLY A 64 4.83 2.39 -14.52
CA GLY A 64 3.76 2.94 -15.34
C GLY A 64 2.94 1.88 -16.11
N SER A 65 3.32 0.60 -15.97
CA SER A 65 2.59 -0.53 -16.53
C SER A 65 1.81 -1.30 -15.46
N PHE A 66 0.83 -2.08 -15.92
CA PHE A 66 -0.15 -2.74 -15.06
C PHE A 66 -0.35 -4.20 -15.45
N GLY A 67 -0.87 -4.97 -14.51
CA GLY A 67 -1.30 -6.35 -14.72
C GLY A 67 -2.63 -6.64 -14.03
N SER A 68 -3.14 -7.86 -14.23
CA SER A 68 -4.39 -8.31 -13.61
C SER A 68 -4.33 -9.80 -13.28
N GLY A 69 -5.17 -10.23 -12.35
CA GLY A 69 -5.28 -11.62 -11.92
C GLY A 69 -4.38 -11.96 -10.73
N SER A 70 -4.65 -13.09 -10.08
CA SER A 70 -3.93 -13.52 -8.86
C SER A 70 -2.47 -13.93 -9.10
N SER A 71 -2.07 -14.08 -10.37
CA SER A 71 -0.70 -14.36 -10.79
C SER A 71 -0.38 -13.59 -12.07
N THR A 72 0.82 -13.04 -12.17
CA THR A 72 1.31 -12.32 -13.34
C THR A 72 2.84 -12.39 -13.43
N GLY A 73 3.41 -11.92 -14.53
CA GLY A 73 4.85 -11.81 -14.71
C GLY A 73 5.19 -10.49 -15.38
N HIS A 74 6.30 -9.89 -14.97
CA HIS A 74 6.73 -8.60 -15.52
C HIS A 74 8.25 -8.52 -15.64
N THR A 75 8.72 -7.72 -16.59
CA THR A 75 10.14 -7.45 -16.83
C THR A 75 10.39 -5.96 -16.65
N TRP A 76 11.30 -5.61 -15.76
CA TRP A 76 11.63 -4.23 -15.45
C TRP A 76 12.98 -3.80 -16.05
N GLU A 77 13.12 -2.50 -16.27
CA GLU A 77 14.42 -1.87 -16.40
C GLU A 77 15.15 -1.81 -15.05
N PRO A 78 16.47 -1.56 -14.99
CA PRO A 78 17.16 -1.39 -13.72
C PRO A 78 16.56 -0.28 -12.85
N GLY A 79 16.31 -0.59 -11.58
CA GLY A 79 15.68 0.26 -10.56
C GLY A 79 15.17 -0.53 -9.36
N LEU A 80 14.79 0.16 -8.29
CA LEU A 80 13.95 -0.36 -7.20
C LEU A 80 12.51 0.07 -7.48
N TYR A 81 11.58 -0.87 -7.37
CA TYR A 81 10.15 -0.68 -7.64
C TYR A 81 9.34 -1.10 -6.42
N ASN A 82 8.33 -0.31 -6.04
CA ASN A 82 7.34 -0.70 -5.03
C ASN A 82 6.13 -1.32 -5.73
N VAL A 83 6.16 -2.63 -5.98
CA VAL A 83 5.06 -3.32 -6.65
C VAL A 83 3.85 -3.39 -5.73
N ARG A 84 2.69 -3.01 -6.26
CA ARG A 84 1.43 -2.98 -5.51
C ARG A 84 0.40 -3.91 -6.13
N ALA A 85 -0.19 -4.76 -5.31
CA ALA A 85 -1.37 -5.54 -5.66
C ALA A 85 -2.58 -4.89 -4.99
N VAL A 86 -3.46 -4.29 -5.78
CA VAL A 86 -4.75 -3.78 -5.32
C VAL A 86 -5.73 -4.95 -5.39
N ILE A 87 -6.19 -5.39 -4.21
CA ILE A 87 -7.18 -6.44 -4.08
C ILE A 87 -8.54 -5.77 -3.95
N ILE A 88 -9.48 -6.18 -4.80
CA ILE A 88 -10.84 -5.68 -4.84
C ILE A 88 -11.73 -6.86 -4.42
N PRO A 89 -12.19 -6.89 -3.16
CA PRO A 89 -13.11 -7.92 -2.69
C PRO A 89 -14.43 -7.94 -3.43
N ALA A 90 -15.08 -9.11 -3.46
CA ALA A 90 -16.45 -9.22 -3.94
C ALA A 90 -17.42 -8.41 -3.06
N ASP A 91 -17.08 -8.29 -1.78
CA ASP A 91 -17.74 -7.53 -0.75
C ASP A 91 -16.72 -6.84 0.16
N GLY A 92 -16.87 -5.52 0.35
CA GLY A 92 -16.00 -4.70 1.20
C GLY A 92 -15.07 -3.76 0.43
N GLU A 93 -14.16 -3.13 1.17
CA GLU A 93 -13.28 -2.08 0.64
C GLU A 93 -12.02 -2.65 -0.02
N PRO A 94 -11.53 -2.04 -1.11
CA PRO A 94 -10.25 -2.40 -1.69
C PRO A 94 -9.10 -2.19 -0.70
N TYR A 95 -8.09 -3.05 -0.77
CA TYR A 95 -6.88 -2.90 0.02
C TYR A 95 -5.64 -3.20 -0.82
N VAL A 96 -4.50 -2.67 -0.39
CA VAL A 96 -3.24 -2.73 -1.14
C VAL A 96 -2.23 -3.58 -0.39
N LEU A 97 -1.61 -4.51 -1.10
CA LEU A 97 -0.40 -5.20 -0.67
C LEU A 97 0.78 -4.61 -1.42
N GLU A 98 1.90 -4.43 -0.74
CA GLU A 98 3.09 -3.82 -1.34
C GLU A 98 4.32 -4.71 -1.17
N LYS A 99 5.20 -4.70 -2.17
CA LYS A 99 6.49 -5.38 -2.07
C LYS A 99 7.54 -4.74 -2.98
N HIS A 100 8.70 -4.47 -2.39
CA HIS A 100 9.83 -3.91 -3.12
C HIS A 100 10.55 -4.97 -3.95
N ILE A 101 10.86 -4.62 -5.20
CA ILE A 101 11.67 -5.42 -6.13
C ILE A 101 12.86 -4.60 -6.60
N GLY A 102 14.06 -5.14 -6.39
CA GLY A 102 15.32 -4.52 -6.83
C GLY A 102 15.86 -5.18 -8.09
N ILE A 103 16.10 -4.36 -9.12
CA ILE A 103 16.68 -4.74 -10.40
C ILE A 103 17.97 -3.95 -10.55
N TYR A 104 19.11 -4.56 -10.19
CA TYR A 104 20.39 -3.87 -10.23
C TYR A 104 21.07 -3.97 -11.59
N SER A 105 21.74 -2.91 -12.00
CA SER A 105 22.54 -2.92 -13.22
C SER A 105 23.77 -3.83 -13.05
N PRO A 106 24.18 -4.59 -14.07
CA PRO A 106 25.41 -5.39 -14.01
C PRO A 106 26.67 -4.52 -13.90
N GLY A 107 26.59 -3.26 -14.33
CA GLY A 107 27.64 -2.25 -14.23
C GLY A 107 27.12 -0.86 -14.61
N PRO A 108 27.92 0.19 -14.42
CA PRO A 108 27.57 1.53 -14.87
C PRO A 108 27.51 1.60 -16.41
N VAL A 109 26.61 2.43 -16.93
CA VAL A 109 26.55 2.73 -18.35
C VAL A 109 27.71 3.65 -18.70
N THR A 110 28.55 3.26 -19.66
CA THR A 110 29.76 4.02 -20.02
C THR A 110 29.56 4.93 -21.23
N GLU A 111 28.44 4.81 -21.95
CA GLU A 111 28.09 5.65 -23.08
C GLU A 111 26.59 5.95 -23.10
N VAL A 112 26.23 7.21 -23.32
CA VAL A 112 24.84 7.66 -23.42
C VAL A 112 24.72 8.76 -24.48
N GLN A 113 23.60 8.80 -25.19
CA GLN A 113 23.34 9.89 -26.13
C GLN A 113 22.89 11.15 -25.39
N ARG A 114 23.27 12.32 -25.90
CA ARG A 114 22.70 13.61 -25.47
C ARG A 114 21.18 13.52 -25.47
N ASN A 115 20.54 14.10 -24.46
CA ASN A 115 19.09 14.08 -24.25
C ASN A 115 18.47 12.71 -23.87
N LYS A 116 19.24 11.63 -23.79
CA LYS A 116 18.75 10.32 -23.33
C LYS A 116 18.83 10.22 -21.80
N GLU A 117 17.86 9.56 -21.18
CA GLU A 117 17.96 9.20 -19.76
C GLU A 117 19.17 8.28 -19.53
N TYR A 118 20.09 8.73 -18.71
CA TYR A 118 21.10 7.88 -18.10
C TYR A 118 20.44 7.12 -16.95
N ARG A 119 20.66 5.80 -16.84
CA ARG A 119 20.17 5.00 -15.71
C ARG A 119 21.27 4.05 -15.26
N TYR A 120 21.58 4.08 -13.97
CA TYR A 120 22.44 3.09 -13.32
C TYR A 120 21.87 2.75 -11.95
N ALA A 121 21.32 1.55 -11.82
CA ALA A 121 20.70 1.08 -10.60
C ALA A 121 21.73 0.39 -9.70
N ALA A 122 22.03 1.03 -8.57
CA ALA A 122 23.01 0.55 -7.61
C ALA A 122 22.60 0.95 -6.19
N TYR A 123 22.59 -0.04 -5.29
CA TYR A 123 22.51 0.21 -3.86
C TYR A 123 23.90 0.48 -3.28
N ASN A 124 24.03 1.62 -2.60
CA ASN A 124 25.27 2.07 -1.98
C ASN A 124 25.02 2.73 -0.62
N GLY A 125 24.12 2.15 0.18
CA GLY A 125 23.66 2.72 1.44
C GLY A 125 22.42 3.63 1.30
N PRO A 126 21.91 4.16 2.42
CA PRO A 126 20.64 4.89 2.47
C PRO A 126 20.70 6.32 1.91
N SER A 127 21.87 6.95 1.95
CA SER A 127 22.06 8.35 1.51
C SER A 127 23.43 8.55 0.83
N PRO A 128 23.69 7.88 -0.31
CA PRO A 128 24.95 8.04 -0.98
C PRO A 128 25.07 9.45 -1.61
N LYS A 129 26.29 9.96 -1.68
CA LYS A 129 26.61 11.25 -2.29
C LYS A 129 27.15 11.04 -3.70
N LEU A 130 26.48 11.63 -4.68
CA LEU A 130 26.93 11.66 -6.07
C LEU A 130 27.76 12.93 -6.34
N THR A 131 28.89 12.77 -7.03
CA THR A 131 29.67 13.87 -7.59
C THR A 131 29.99 13.55 -9.05
N VAL A 132 29.81 14.52 -9.94
CA VAL A 132 30.08 14.37 -11.37
C VAL A 132 30.95 15.53 -11.84
N THR A 133 32.03 15.23 -12.56
CA THR A 133 32.90 16.24 -13.17
C THR A 133 33.02 16.04 -14.67
N ASP A 134 33.19 17.12 -15.43
CA ASP A 134 33.60 17.06 -16.84
C ASP A 134 35.10 16.74 -16.98
N SER A 135 35.58 16.68 -18.23
CA SER A 135 37.00 16.43 -18.55
C SER A 135 37.97 17.50 -18.05
N ASN A 136 37.48 18.69 -17.69
CA ASN A 136 38.28 19.77 -17.12
C ASN A 136 38.24 19.75 -15.58
N GLY A 137 37.58 18.76 -14.97
CA GLY A 137 37.40 18.66 -13.52
C GLY A 137 36.31 19.59 -12.97
N LYS A 138 35.51 20.25 -13.82
CA LYS A 138 34.41 21.12 -13.37
C LYS A 138 33.25 20.25 -12.91
N VAL A 139 32.72 20.52 -11.72
CA VAL A 139 31.53 19.84 -11.19
C VAL A 139 30.29 20.21 -12.01
N VAL A 140 29.51 19.20 -12.38
CA VAL A 140 28.26 19.33 -13.13
C VAL A 140 27.12 18.61 -12.41
N SER A 141 25.88 19.00 -12.68
CA SER A 141 24.70 18.56 -11.94
C SER A 141 23.63 17.91 -12.83
N TRP A 142 24.03 17.34 -13.98
CA TRP A 142 23.08 16.71 -14.89
C TRP A 142 22.66 15.30 -14.46
N LEU A 143 23.40 14.66 -13.54
CA LEU A 143 22.98 13.45 -12.83
C LEU A 143 22.56 13.78 -11.39
N THR A 144 21.60 13.01 -10.92
CA THR A 144 21.16 12.94 -9.52
C THR A 144 21.11 11.49 -9.07
N TYR A 145 21.04 11.26 -7.75
CA TYR A 145 20.70 9.97 -7.19
C TYR A 145 19.25 10.01 -6.69
N ASP A 146 18.40 9.22 -7.31
CA ASP A 146 17.05 8.96 -6.83
C ASP A 146 17.13 7.85 -5.78
N ALA A 147 16.98 8.24 -4.51
CA ALA A 147 17.07 7.33 -3.39
C ALA A 147 15.86 6.37 -3.30
N THR A 148 14.69 6.80 -3.76
CA THR A 148 13.46 5.99 -3.78
C THR A 148 13.65 4.81 -4.71
N HIS A 149 14.11 5.05 -5.93
CA HIS A 149 14.30 3.99 -6.92
C HIS A 149 15.74 3.44 -6.94
N ARG A 150 16.64 3.92 -6.08
CA ARG A 150 18.06 3.54 -6.01
C ARG A 150 18.80 3.63 -7.35
N ILE A 151 18.50 4.67 -8.13
CA ILE A 151 19.09 4.89 -9.46
C ILE A 151 19.90 6.19 -9.49
N VAL A 152 21.09 6.12 -10.08
CA VAL A 152 21.73 7.32 -10.62
C VAL A 152 21.05 7.61 -11.96
N THR A 153 20.38 8.75 -12.06
CA THR A 153 19.63 9.14 -13.25
C THR A 153 19.85 10.61 -13.61
N GLY A 154 19.66 10.93 -14.88
CA GLY A 154 19.79 12.29 -15.38
C GLY A 154 19.81 12.35 -16.89
N VAL A 155 19.77 13.56 -17.44
CA VAL A 155 19.76 13.76 -18.89
C VAL A 155 20.88 14.72 -19.27
N PRO A 156 21.92 14.24 -19.97
CA PRO A 156 23.04 15.07 -20.34
C PRO A 156 22.65 16.03 -21.45
N ARG A 157 23.05 17.29 -21.28
CA ARG A 157 22.80 18.39 -22.22
C ARG A 157 23.98 18.75 -23.06
N ASP A 158 25.18 18.31 -22.72
CA ASP A 158 26.38 18.60 -23.50
C ASP A 158 27.10 17.29 -23.81
N VAL A 159 27.74 17.25 -24.96
CA VAL A 159 28.57 16.10 -25.36
C VAL A 159 29.93 16.22 -24.68
N GLY A 160 30.56 15.09 -24.41
CA GLY A 160 31.88 15.04 -23.77
C GLY A 160 32.04 13.87 -22.81
N THR A 161 33.15 13.89 -22.09
CA THR A 161 33.48 12.85 -21.11
C THR A 161 33.24 13.36 -19.71
N TYR A 162 32.53 12.57 -18.91
CA TYR A 162 32.22 12.86 -17.53
C TYR A 162 32.75 11.75 -16.62
N HIS A 163 33.17 12.12 -15.42
CA HIS A 163 33.60 11.21 -14.37
C HIS A 163 32.63 11.30 -13.22
N ALA A 164 32.01 10.17 -12.87
CA ALA A 164 31.03 10.10 -11.80
C ALA A 164 31.61 9.30 -10.62
N THR A 165 31.34 9.79 -9.41
CA THR A 165 31.70 9.15 -8.15
C THR A 165 30.46 9.08 -7.27
N LEU A 166 30.07 7.86 -6.87
CA LEU A 166 29.02 7.63 -5.89
C LEU A 166 29.66 7.12 -4.60
N THR A 167 29.63 7.95 -3.56
CA THR A 167 30.23 7.66 -2.25
C THR A 167 29.14 7.32 -1.25
N GLY A 168 29.17 6.10 -0.71
CA GLY A 168 28.25 5.64 0.32
C GLY A 168 28.91 4.53 1.15
N GLU A 169 28.30 3.36 1.22
CA GLU A 169 28.92 2.17 1.84
C GLU A 169 30.23 1.76 1.14
N ARG A 170 30.32 2.02 -0.17
CA ARG A 170 31.52 1.88 -0.99
C ARG A 170 31.69 3.11 -1.87
N MET A 171 32.90 3.29 -2.39
CA MET A 171 33.19 4.30 -3.41
C MET A 171 33.11 3.64 -4.79
N LEU A 172 32.12 4.05 -5.58
CA LEU A 172 31.96 3.63 -6.98
C LEU A 172 32.42 4.77 -7.87
N THR A 173 33.32 4.49 -8.81
CA THR A 173 33.82 5.47 -9.78
C THR A 173 33.69 4.91 -11.19
N TRP A 174 33.26 5.74 -12.14
CA TRP A 174 33.16 5.36 -13.54
C TRP A 174 33.20 6.58 -14.46
N THR A 175 33.41 6.31 -15.74
CA THR A 175 33.46 7.30 -16.81
C THR A 175 32.26 7.13 -17.72
N ILE A 176 31.67 8.25 -18.14
CA ILE A 176 30.52 8.30 -19.05
C ILE A 176 30.92 9.15 -20.26
N THR A 177 30.84 8.57 -21.45
CA THR A 177 30.95 9.29 -22.71
C THR A 177 29.56 9.71 -23.16
N VAL A 178 29.31 11.02 -23.24
CA VAL A 178 28.10 11.57 -23.86
C VAL A 178 28.39 11.86 -25.31
N VAL A 179 27.75 11.08 -26.19
CA VAL A 179 27.84 11.27 -27.64
C VAL A 179 26.66 12.11 -28.14
N ASP A 180 26.85 12.78 -29.26
CA ASP A 180 25.72 13.45 -29.91
C ASP A 180 24.73 12.41 -30.43
N GLY A 181 23.47 12.79 -30.54
CA GLY A 181 22.40 11.89 -30.92
C GLY A 181 21.13 12.63 -31.30
N PRO A 182 20.15 11.93 -31.90
CA PRO A 182 18.86 12.53 -32.20
C PRO A 182 18.18 12.99 -30.92
N LEU A 183 17.34 14.03 -31.04
CA LEU A 183 16.45 14.44 -29.96
C LEU A 183 15.66 13.22 -29.47
N GLN A 184 15.77 12.94 -28.17
CA GLN A 184 15.08 11.83 -27.54
C GLN A 184 13.69 12.27 -27.07
N ALA A 185 12.76 11.32 -27.06
CA ALA A 185 11.45 11.53 -26.47
C ALA A 185 11.59 11.87 -24.97
N PRO A 186 10.77 12.79 -24.45
CA PRO A 186 10.76 13.08 -23.02
C PRO A 186 10.26 11.86 -22.23
N TRP A 187 10.55 11.83 -20.93
CA TRP A 187 9.94 10.90 -19.97
C TRP A 187 9.42 11.66 -18.75
N VAL A 188 8.47 11.05 -18.04
CA VAL A 188 7.88 11.57 -16.80
C VAL A 188 7.58 10.41 -15.86
N ARG A 189 7.67 10.63 -14.55
CA ARG A 189 7.28 9.69 -13.49
C ARG A 189 6.72 10.47 -12.30
N PHE A 190 5.76 9.91 -11.59
CA PHE A 190 5.24 10.51 -10.36
C PHE A 190 4.86 9.42 -9.35
N SER A 191 4.76 9.81 -8.09
CA SER A 191 4.06 9.05 -7.05
C SER A 191 2.96 9.93 -6.47
N SER A 192 1.84 9.31 -6.14
CA SER A 192 0.69 9.97 -5.53
C SER A 192 -0.03 9.06 -4.54
N HIS A 193 -0.81 9.69 -3.67
CA HIS A 193 -1.76 9.03 -2.78
C HIS A 193 -3.08 9.81 -2.74
N ALA A 194 -4.14 9.16 -2.27
CA ALA A 194 -5.41 9.81 -1.99
C ALA A 194 -5.42 10.33 -0.55
N ASN A 195 -6.03 11.49 -0.37
CA ASN A 195 -6.28 12.08 0.94
C ASN A 195 -7.64 12.77 0.91
N ASN A 196 -8.60 12.20 1.64
CA ASN A 196 -9.96 12.70 1.79
C ASN A 196 -10.65 12.94 0.43
N GLY A 197 -10.59 11.94 -0.46
CA GLY A 197 -11.19 11.98 -1.79
C GLY A 197 -10.48 12.89 -2.80
N THR A 198 -9.30 13.40 -2.47
CA THR A 198 -8.47 14.26 -3.33
C THR A 198 -7.12 13.62 -3.61
N ILE A 199 -6.57 13.85 -4.81
CA ILE A 199 -5.26 13.32 -5.21
C ILE A 199 -4.13 14.24 -4.75
N VAL A 200 -3.14 13.68 -4.06
CA VAL A 200 -1.92 14.38 -3.63
C VAL A 200 -0.72 13.78 -4.34
N VAL A 201 0.11 14.62 -4.98
CA VAL A 201 1.34 14.18 -5.67
C VAL A 201 2.54 14.31 -4.72
N ASP A 202 3.13 13.17 -4.37
CA ASP A 202 4.30 13.08 -3.48
C ASP A 202 5.59 13.49 -4.19
N SER A 203 5.72 13.10 -5.46
CA SER A 203 6.88 13.43 -6.28
C SER A 203 6.53 13.44 -7.76
N LEU A 204 7.22 14.31 -8.52
CA LEU A 204 7.08 14.43 -9.97
C LEU A 204 8.44 14.71 -10.58
N TYR A 205 8.91 13.79 -11.43
CA TYR A 205 10.19 13.86 -12.12
C TYR A 205 10.01 13.70 -13.62
N GLY A 206 10.85 14.36 -14.42
CA GLY A 206 10.79 14.24 -15.87
C GLY A 206 11.95 14.96 -16.54
N SER A 207 12.12 14.71 -17.82
CA SER A 207 13.30 15.14 -18.59
C SER A 207 13.05 16.17 -19.68
N SER A 208 11.86 16.78 -19.73
CA SER A 208 11.47 17.69 -20.84
C SER A 208 12.59 18.69 -21.19
N ASN A 209 12.84 18.82 -22.48
CA ASN A 209 13.86 19.72 -23.04
C ASN A 209 13.27 21.11 -23.31
N ASP A 210 11.99 21.30 -22.99
CA ASP A 210 11.20 22.41 -23.45
C ASP A 210 11.10 23.48 -22.37
N ALA A 211 11.11 24.75 -22.79
CA ALA A 211 10.92 25.89 -21.90
C ALA A 211 9.49 25.94 -21.32
N ALA A 212 8.53 25.32 -22.01
CA ALA A 212 7.15 25.20 -21.57
C ALA A 212 6.64 23.78 -21.84
N THR A 213 6.03 23.19 -20.82
CA THR A 213 5.48 21.83 -20.88
C THR A 213 4.06 21.84 -20.34
N ARG A 214 3.12 21.29 -21.10
CA ARG A 214 1.73 21.09 -20.67
C ARG A 214 1.62 19.77 -19.93
N TYR A 215 0.96 19.79 -18.78
CA TYR A 215 0.63 18.61 -17.99
C TYR A 215 -0.88 18.40 -18.07
N THR A 216 -1.29 17.21 -18.47
CA THR A 216 -2.69 16.78 -18.49
C THR A 216 -2.80 15.52 -17.64
N TRP A 217 -3.53 15.63 -16.55
CA TRP A 217 -3.88 14.52 -15.69
C TRP A 217 -5.24 13.98 -16.11
N THR A 218 -5.36 12.67 -16.22
CA THR A 218 -6.61 11.97 -16.49
C THR A 218 -6.82 10.95 -15.39
N LEU A 219 -7.98 10.98 -14.74
CA LEU A 219 -8.45 9.94 -13.86
C LEU A 219 -9.44 9.06 -14.61
N GLU A 220 -9.16 7.77 -14.68
CA GLU A 220 -10.01 6.77 -15.33
C GLU A 220 -10.46 5.73 -14.30
N ASP A 221 -11.68 5.22 -14.44
CA ASP A 221 -12.07 4.00 -13.75
C ASP A 221 -11.31 2.77 -14.31
N LEU A 222 -11.51 1.60 -13.73
CA LEU A 222 -10.83 0.37 -14.17
C LEU A 222 -11.32 -0.14 -15.54
N ASP A 223 -12.47 0.33 -16.01
CA ASP A 223 -13.03 0.01 -17.34
C ASP A 223 -12.51 0.97 -18.42
N GLY A 224 -11.78 2.02 -18.02
CA GLY A 224 -11.20 3.03 -18.90
C GLY A 224 -12.10 4.24 -19.15
N THR A 225 -13.23 4.37 -18.45
CA THR A 225 -14.07 5.57 -18.52
C THR A 225 -13.38 6.72 -17.81
N THR A 226 -13.29 7.87 -18.48
CA THR A 226 -12.73 9.07 -17.86
C THR A 226 -13.68 9.63 -16.80
N VAL A 227 -13.18 9.77 -15.58
CA VAL A 227 -13.85 10.34 -14.42
C VAL A 227 -13.53 11.84 -14.29
N GLY A 228 -12.29 12.21 -14.57
CA GLY A 228 -11.84 13.60 -14.44
C GLY A 228 -10.59 13.92 -15.25
N ILE A 229 -10.43 15.20 -15.59
CA ILE A 229 -9.26 15.73 -16.30
C ILE A 229 -8.81 17.02 -15.61
N SER A 230 -7.50 17.19 -15.40
CA SER A 230 -6.89 18.41 -14.86
C SER A 230 -5.71 18.85 -15.70
N GLU A 231 -5.63 20.14 -16.05
CA GLU A 231 -4.56 20.71 -16.87
C GLU A 231 -3.66 21.64 -16.06
N SER A 232 -2.80 21.04 -15.26
CA SER A 232 -1.97 21.73 -14.28
C SER A 232 -0.77 20.87 -13.91
N LYS A 233 0.30 21.48 -13.40
CA LYS A 233 1.49 20.73 -12.96
C LYS A 233 1.17 19.75 -11.81
N VAL A 234 0.23 20.11 -10.94
CA VAL A 234 -0.32 19.27 -9.86
C VAL A 234 -1.81 19.11 -10.13
N PRO A 235 -2.38 17.89 -10.07
CA PRO A 235 -3.78 17.66 -10.40
C PRO A 235 -4.71 18.31 -9.37
N ASP A 236 -5.86 18.81 -9.84
CA ASP A 236 -7.03 19.12 -9.01
C ASP A 236 -8.15 18.15 -9.42
N LEU A 237 -8.12 16.95 -8.83
CA LEU A 237 -9.01 15.84 -9.17
C LEU A 237 -9.61 15.26 -7.89
N LYS A 238 -10.91 14.96 -7.96
CA LYS A 238 -11.69 14.33 -6.90
C LYS A 238 -12.51 13.18 -7.49
N ALA A 239 -12.73 12.16 -6.69
CA ALA A 239 -13.57 11.03 -7.08
C ALA A 239 -14.22 10.41 -5.84
N GLU A 240 -15.25 9.61 -6.08
CA GLU A 240 -15.86 8.76 -5.07
C GLU A 240 -14.87 7.66 -4.62
N PRO A 241 -15.08 7.05 -3.43
CA PRO A 241 -14.24 5.94 -2.98
C PRO A 241 -14.17 4.83 -4.03
N GLY A 242 -12.98 4.27 -4.24
CA GLY A 242 -12.80 3.22 -5.23
C GLY A 242 -11.39 3.16 -5.80
N VAL A 243 -11.18 2.27 -6.77
CA VAL A 243 -9.88 2.10 -7.43
C VAL A 243 -9.92 2.75 -8.80
N TYR A 244 -8.92 3.58 -9.09
CA TYR A 244 -8.82 4.32 -10.34
C TYR A 244 -7.41 4.24 -10.92
N ARG A 245 -7.31 4.55 -12.19
CA ARG A 245 -6.04 4.75 -12.88
C ARG A 245 -5.81 6.25 -13.05
N LEU A 246 -4.79 6.77 -12.38
CA LEU A 246 -4.33 8.14 -12.57
C LEU A 246 -3.22 8.15 -13.63
N SER A 247 -3.46 8.85 -14.73
CA SER A 247 -2.49 9.01 -15.82
C SER A 247 -2.04 10.46 -15.94
N LEU A 248 -0.75 10.68 -16.07
CA LEU A 248 -0.16 11.97 -16.43
C LEU A 248 0.35 11.90 -17.86
N ARG A 249 -0.06 12.87 -18.68
CA ARG A 249 0.55 13.16 -19.98
C ARG A 249 1.27 14.49 -19.93
N MET A 250 2.56 14.47 -20.20
CA MET A 250 3.42 15.64 -20.32
C MET A 250 3.69 15.90 -21.81
N THR A 251 3.39 17.10 -22.33
CA THR A 251 3.59 17.44 -23.76
C THR A 251 4.33 18.75 -23.91
N GLY A 252 5.33 18.78 -24.78
CA GLY A 252 6.05 19.99 -25.19
C GLY A 252 6.50 19.90 -26.65
N VAL A 253 7.28 20.87 -27.11
CA VAL A 253 7.74 20.93 -28.51
C VAL A 253 8.70 19.77 -28.87
N SER A 254 9.41 19.22 -27.89
CA SER A 254 10.29 18.06 -28.06
C SER A 254 9.55 16.73 -28.09
N GLY A 255 8.25 16.71 -27.77
CA GLY A 255 7.41 15.51 -27.83
C GLY A 255 6.48 15.37 -26.62
N ALA A 256 6.04 14.14 -26.36
CA ALA A 256 5.17 13.83 -25.22
C ALA A 256 5.64 12.58 -24.49
N ALA A 257 5.38 12.55 -23.18
CA ALA A 257 5.62 11.44 -22.28
C ALA A 257 4.35 11.14 -21.48
N SER A 258 4.18 9.90 -21.08
CA SER A 258 3.09 9.51 -20.18
C SER A 258 3.58 8.56 -19.10
N TYR A 259 2.95 8.64 -17.93
CA TYR A 259 3.11 7.71 -16.82
C TYR A 259 1.77 7.53 -16.14
N ALA A 260 1.55 6.39 -15.49
CA ALA A 260 0.30 6.12 -14.81
C ALA A 260 0.54 5.35 -13.51
N GLN A 261 -0.40 5.48 -12.59
CA GLN A 261 -0.37 4.82 -11.27
C GLN A 261 -1.80 4.39 -10.91
N LEU A 262 -1.98 3.24 -10.27
CA LEU A 262 -3.25 2.90 -9.62
C LEU A 262 -3.41 3.69 -8.33
N ILE A 263 -4.58 4.25 -8.10
CA ILE A 263 -4.89 4.99 -6.88
C ILE A 263 -6.15 4.42 -6.25
N VAL A 264 -6.06 4.11 -4.95
CA VAL A 264 -7.23 3.78 -4.13
C VAL A 264 -7.70 5.08 -3.50
N MET A 265 -8.82 5.60 -3.98
CA MET A 265 -9.45 6.80 -3.44
C MET A 265 -10.15 6.44 -2.14
N ASP A 266 -9.81 7.18 -1.10
CA ASP A 266 -10.47 7.10 0.20
C ASP A 266 -11.80 7.87 0.18
N GLY A 267 -12.76 7.39 0.96
CA GLY A 267 -13.96 8.17 1.24
C GLY A 267 -13.69 9.31 2.19
N PRO A 268 -14.61 10.30 2.27
CA PRO A 268 -14.52 11.30 3.30
C PRO A 268 -14.48 10.61 4.68
N GLU A 269 -13.57 11.05 5.54
CA GLU A 269 -13.46 10.50 6.89
C GLU A 269 -14.87 10.50 7.53
N PRO A 270 -15.39 9.34 7.99
CA PRO A 270 -16.70 9.30 8.60
C PRO A 270 -16.70 10.29 9.77
N PRO A 271 -17.84 10.97 10.02
CA PRO A 271 -17.93 11.90 11.13
C PRO A 271 -17.46 11.19 12.42
N PRO A 272 -16.77 11.90 13.33
CA PRO A 272 -16.30 11.31 14.57
C PRO A 272 -17.47 10.59 15.23
N LYS A 273 -17.24 9.32 15.59
CA LYS A 273 -18.25 8.46 16.19
C LYS A 273 -18.81 9.17 17.41
N ASP A 274 -20.13 9.32 17.50
CA ASP A 274 -20.75 9.95 18.67
C ASP A 274 -20.51 9.05 19.88
N ASP A 275 -19.70 9.52 20.83
CA ASP A 275 -19.31 8.81 22.05
C ASP A 275 -20.53 8.39 22.91
N ASN A 276 -21.73 8.87 22.60
CA ASN A 276 -22.98 8.51 23.25
C ASN A 276 -23.70 7.28 22.64
N GLU A 277 -23.18 6.66 21.59
CA GLU A 277 -23.74 5.41 21.09
C GLU A 277 -23.30 4.24 22.01
N ILE A 278 -24.20 3.79 22.87
CA ILE A 278 -23.96 2.65 23.78
C ILE A 278 -23.63 1.41 22.94
N ASN A 279 -22.34 1.09 22.83
CA ASN A 279 -21.88 -0.12 22.19
C ASN A 279 -22.20 -1.32 23.10
N ILE A 280 -23.30 -2.00 22.81
CA ILE A 280 -23.72 -3.23 23.49
C ILE A 280 -22.81 -4.39 23.01
N GLY A 281 -21.51 -4.28 23.28
CA GLY A 281 -20.54 -5.34 23.00
C GLY A 281 -20.82 -6.62 23.81
N LEU A 282 -20.12 -7.69 23.44
CA LEU A 282 -20.15 -9.02 24.08
C LEU A 282 -20.22 -9.03 25.63
N PRO A 283 -19.52 -8.14 26.37
CA PRO A 283 -19.64 -8.09 27.83
C PRO A 283 -21.07 -7.80 28.34
N TRP A 284 -21.81 -6.91 27.67
CA TRP A 284 -23.18 -6.52 28.07
C TRP A 284 -24.17 -7.66 27.90
N ILE A 285 -24.05 -8.41 26.80
CA ILE A 285 -24.88 -9.58 26.52
C ILE A 285 -24.66 -10.66 27.59
N ILE A 286 -23.41 -10.85 28.04
CA ILE A 286 -23.06 -11.83 29.07
C ILE A 286 -23.69 -11.45 30.43
N PHE A 287 -23.59 -10.19 30.86
CA PHE A 287 -24.19 -9.76 32.14
C PHE A 287 -25.72 -9.73 32.09
N GLY A 288 -26.31 -9.33 30.96
CA GLY A 288 -27.75 -9.40 30.74
C GLY A 288 -28.28 -10.83 30.81
N LEU A 289 -27.65 -11.78 30.12
CA LEU A 289 -27.98 -13.20 30.19
C LEU A 289 -27.79 -13.77 31.59
N ALA A 290 -26.69 -13.43 32.27
CA ALA A 290 -26.44 -13.89 33.64
C ALA A 290 -27.52 -13.41 34.62
N ALA A 291 -27.96 -12.15 34.51
CA ALA A 291 -29.03 -11.60 35.34
C ALA A 291 -30.38 -12.29 35.09
N VAL A 292 -30.72 -12.56 33.82
CA VAL A 292 -31.95 -13.27 33.44
C VAL A 292 -31.93 -14.72 33.95
N VAL A 293 -30.82 -15.44 33.77
CA VAL A 293 -30.67 -16.83 34.23
C VAL A 293 -30.74 -16.91 35.76
N ALA A 294 -30.07 -16.01 36.47
CA ALA A 294 -30.11 -15.96 37.94
C ALA A 294 -31.51 -15.59 38.47
N GLY A 295 -32.21 -14.66 37.82
CA GLY A 295 -33.60 -14.31 38.15
C GLY A 295 -34.59 -15.46 37.94
N LEU A 296 -34.44 -16.21 36.83
CA LEU A 296 -35.24 -17.41 36.57
C LEU A 296 -34.94 -18.53 37.58
N LEU A 297 -33.67 -18.71 37.97
CA LEU A 297 -33.28 -19.65 39.03
C LEU A 297 -33.92 -19.27 40.36
N TYR A 298 -33.93 -17.98 40.73
CA TYR A 298 -34.59 -17.51 41.94
C TYR A 298 -36.10 -17.78 41.91
N ALA A 299 -36.77 -17.47 40.78
CA ALA A 299 -38.19 -17.72 40.64
C ALA A 299 -38.55 -19.21 40.80
N ALA A 300 -37.68 -20.11 40.31
CA ALA A 300 -37.89 -21.55 40.37
C ALA A 300 -37.56 -22.16 41.74
N THR A 301 -36.51 -21.69 42.41
CA THR A 301 -35.95 -22.33 43.63
C THR A 301 -36.24 -21.58 44.92
N ARG A 302 -36.63 -20.31 44.82
CA ARG A 302 -36.68 -19.32 45.91
C ARG A 302 -35.39 -19.20 46.73
N ASP A 303 -34.25 -19.60 46.14
CA ASP A 303 -32.96 -19.43 46.77
C ASP A 303 -32.50 -17.97 46.65
N TYR A 304 -32.52 -17.25 47.78
CA TYR A 304 -32.10 -15.85 47.86
C TYR A 304 -30.67 -15.59 47.40
N ARG A 305 -29.82 -16.62 47.28
CA ARG A 305 -28.46 -16.51 46.72
C ARG A 305 -28.49 -16.24 45.21
N ALA A 306 -29.46 -16.80 44.48
CA ALA A 306 -29.65 -16.54 43.06
C ALA A 306 -30.17 -15.10 42.82
N LEU A 307 -31.01 -14.59 43.72
CA LEU A 307 -31.42 -13.19 43.72
C LEU A 307 -30.23 -12.24 43.92
N LEU A 308 -29.32 -12.59 44.85
CA LEU A 308 -28.10 -11.82 45.07
C LEU A 308 -27.20 -11.81 43.82
N GLY A 309 -27.10 -12.93 43.12
CA GLY A 309 -26.38 -13.04 41.85
C GLY A 309 -26.94 -12.13 40.76
N ALA A 310 -28.26 -12.08 40.59
CA ALA A 310 -28.90 -11.19 39.63
C ALA A 310 -28.65 -9.70 39.95
N ILE A 311 -28.74 -9.32 41.23
CA ILE A 311 -28.48 -7.94 41.69
C ILE A 311 -27.02 -7.56 41.49
N LEU A 312 -26.07 -8.46 41.75
CA LEU A 312 -24.65 -8.22 41.52
C LEU A 312 -24.31 -8.06 40.03
N SER A 313 -24.90 -8.87 39.15
CA SER A 313 -24.71 -8.72 37.70
C SER A 313 -25.22 -7.37 37.19
N ILE A 314 -26.38 -6.93 37.68
CA ILE A 314 -26.94 -5.60 37.35
C ILE A 314 -26.09 -4.48 37.97
N GLY A 315 -25.61 -4.66 39.20
CA GLY A 315 -24.75 -3.68 39.88
C GLY A 315 -23.42 -3.47 39.17
N VAL A 316 -22.76 -4.55 38.72
CA VAL A 316 -21.54 -4.48 37.90
C VAL A 316 -21.83 -3.81 36.56
N MET A 317 -22.99 -4.09 35.95
CA MET A 317 -23.43 -3.44 34.71
C MET A 317 -23.62 -1.91 34.87
N ILE A 318 -24.13 -1.46 36.02
CA ILE A 318 -24.29 -0.03 36.34
C ILE A 318 -22.95 0.63 36.68
N ILE A 319 -22.05 -0.05 37.39
CA ILE A 319 -20.72 0.50 37.71
C ILE A 319 -19.89 0.69 36.44
N LEU A 320 -19.99 -0.23 35.47
CA LEU A 320 -19.37 -0.12 34.15
C LEU A 320 -20.04 0.91 33.21
N LEU A 321 -21.20 1.47 33.59
CA LEU A 321 -21.88 2.57 32.88
C LEU A 321 -21.41 3.96 33.34
N VAL A 322 -20.78 4.06 34.50
CA VAL A 322 -20.44 5.34 35.18
C VAL A 322 -18.93 5.67 35.06
N TRP A 323 -18.15 4.80 34.40
CA TRP A 323 -16.72 4.95 34.10
C TRP A 323 -16.48 4.71 32.61
#